data_AF-A0A9P6XCR4-F1
#
_entry.id   AF-A0A9P6XCR4-F1
#
_cell.length_a   1.000
_cell.length_b   1.000
_cell.length_c   1.000
_cell.angle_alpha   90.00
_cell.angle_beta   90.00
_cell.angle_gamma   90.00
#
_symmetry.space_group_name_H-M   'P 1'
#
loop_
_entity.id
_entity.type
_entity.pdbx_description
1 polymer ?
#
loop_
_entity_poly.entity_id
_entity_poly.type
_entity_poly.pdbx_seq_one_letter_code
_entity_poly.pdbx_strand_id
1 'polypeptide(L)'
;MSTFRLFSRKFLSKLDNAKFVEADVKPQLVFNEKKAKSFWRPARLSRRTQNDLRKACIQQGIEPTTIGLLPPTPPKPLRYKPNKLEKHERTRAERQASIQRNMEKMPETIQAWKEDKLKELAKQKTSMPF
;
A
#
# COMPACT_ATOMS: atom_id res chain seq x y z
N MET A 1 -7.65 23.20 19.63
CA MET A 1 -9.13 23.21 19.77
C MET A 1 -9.75 22.79 18.45
N SER A 2 -10.26 21.56 18.34
CA SER A 2 -10.98 21.11 17.14
C SER A 2 -12.33 21.82 17.11
N THR A 3 -12.51 22.80 16.23
CA THR A 3 -13.81 23.47 16.02
C THR A 3 -14.80 22.44 15.47
N PHE A 4 -15.89 22.20 16.20
CA PHE A 4 -16.97 21.34 15.72
C PHE A 4 -17.52 21.88 14.40
N ARG A 5 -17.88 20.96 13.49
CA ARG A 5 -18.50 21.32 12.23
C ARG A 5 -19.89 21.90 12.51
N LEU A 6 -20.18 23.09 11.98
CA LEU A 6 -21.51 23.68 12.07
C LEU A 6 -22.45 22.96 11.09
N PHE A 7 -23.51 22.33 11.62
CA PHE A 7 -24.59 21.75 10.82
C PHE A 7 -25.77 22.72 10.74
N SER A 8 -26.42 22.79 9.58
CA SER A 8 -27.60 23.64 9.41
C SER A 8 -28.79 23.09 10.19
N ARG A 9 -29.72 23.96 10.61
CA ARG A 9 -30.95 23.56 11.29
C ARG A 9 -31.76 22.53 10.48
N LYS A 10 -31.83 22.71 9.16
CA LYS A 10 -32.47 21.76 8.21
C LYS A 10 -31.78 20.39 8.18
N PHE A 11 -30.49 20.33 8.45
CA PHE A 11 -29.77 19.06 8.56
C PHE A 11 -30.08 18.38 9.90
N LEU A 12 -30.08 19.15 10.99
CA LEU A 12 -30.37 18.65 12.34
C LEU A 12 -31.80 18.11 12.45
N SER A 13 -32.79 18.79 11.84
CA SER A 13 -34.19 18.32 11.83
C SER A 13 -34.40 16.98 11.11
N LYS A 14 -33.40 16.51 10.34
CA LYS A 14 -33.44 15.17 9.75
C LYS A 14 -33.14 14.09 10.79
N LEU A 15 -32.39 14.40 11.84
CA LEU A 15 -32.04 13.41 12.88
C LEU A 15 -33.29 12.96 13.63
N ASP A 16 -34.22 13.88 13.90
CA ASP A 16 -35.45 13.58 14.64
C ASP A 16 -36.41 12.66 13.87
N ASN A 17 -36.39 12.73 12.54
CA ASN A 17 -37.31 12.01 11.67
C ASN A 17 -36.66 10.79 10.98
N ALA A 18 -35.33 10.69 10.98
CA ALA A 18 -34.63 9.65 10.24
C ALA A 18 -34.61 8.34 11.03
N LYS A 19 -35.23 7.31 10.43
CA LYS A 19 -35.06 5.91 10.83
C LYS A 19 -34.50 5.15 9.63
N PHE A 20 -33.18 5.01 9.58
CA PHE A 20 -32.52 4.32 8.47
C PHE A 20 -32.61 2.80 8.64
N VAL A 21 -32.83 2.11 7.52
CA VAL A 21 -32.82 0.65 7.44
C VAL A 21 -31.42 0.18 7.07
N GLU A 22 -31.09 -1.09 7.34
CA GLU A 22 -29.78 -1.65 7.01
C GLU A 22 -29.38 -1.47 5.54
N ALA A 23 -30.34 -1.52 4.60
CA ALA A 23 -30.14 -1.26 3.18
C ALA A 23 -29.64 0.17 2.86
N ASP A 24 -29.94 1.13 3.74
CA ASP A 24 -29.53 2.51 3.56
C ASP A 24 -28.07 2.72 3.95
N VAL A 25 -27.56 1.89 4.88
CA VAL A 25 -26.25 2.07 5.52
C VAL A 25 -25.21 1.07 5.00
N LYS A 26 -25.62 -0.17 4.68
CA LYS A 26 -24.76 -1.24 4.17
C LYS A 26 -25.05 -1.55 2.69
N PRO A 27 -24.03 -1.94 1.92
CA PRO A 27 -24.26 -2.56 0.63
C PRO A 27 -24.96 -3.91 0.80
N GLN A 28 -25.83 -4.25 -0.16
CA GLN A 28 -26.60 -5.50 -0.15
C GLN A 28 -26.32 -6.30 -1.42
N LEU A 29 -26.19 -7.61 -1.29
CA LEU A 29 -26.11 -8.50 -2.44
C LEU A 29 -27.52 -8.69 -3.00
N VAL A 30 -27.72 -8.35 -4.27
CA VAL A 30 -29.00 -8.50 -4.96
C VAL A 30 -28.81 -9.51 -6.09
N PHE A 31 -29.65 -10.54 -6.12
CA PHE A 31 -29.69 -11.50 -7.22
C PHE A 31 -30.65 -11.00 -8.31
N ASN A 32 -30.18 -10.94 -9.55
CA ASN A 32 -31.02 -10.60 -10.70
C ASN A 32 -31.46 -11.89 -11.40
N GLU A 33 -32.71 -12.30 -11.15
CA GLU A 33 -33.31 -13.49 -11.73
C GLU A 33 -33.28 -13.47 -13.26
N LYS A 34 -33.53 -12.31 -13.89
CA LYS A 34 -33.55 -12.17 -15.35
C LYS A 34 -32.18 -12.38 -15.99
N LYS A 35 -31.10 -12.10 -15.27
CA LYS A 35 -29.72 -12.21 -15.77
C LYS A 35 -28.96 -13.37 -15.14
N ALA A 36 -29.61 -14.14 -14.26
CA ALA A 36 -29.00 -15.20 -13.43
C ALA A 36 -27.67 -14.78 -12.78
N LYS A 37 -27.53 -13.52 -12.38
CA LYS A 37 -26.30 -12.94 -11.85
C LYS A 37 -26.57 -12.16 -10.58
N SER A 38 -25.69 -12.28 -9.59
CA SER A 38 -25.69 -11.45 -8.39
C SER A 38 -24.79 -10.23 -8.57
N PHE A 39 -25.17 -9.13 -7.94
CA PHE A 39 -24.32 -7.94 -7.85
C PHE A 39 -24.51 -7.23 -6.51
N TRP A 40 -23.49 -6.48 -6.09
CA TRP A 40 -23.55 -5.67 -4.89
C TRP A 40 -24.22 -4.33 -5.20
N ARG A 41 -25.38 -4.09 -4.60
CA ARG A 41 -26.02 -2.77 -4.60
C ARG A 41 -25.33 -1.90 -3.54
N PRO A 42 -24.88 -0.68 -3.87
CA PRO A 42 -24.28 0.22 -2.89
C PRO A 42 -25.34 0.67 -1.86
N ALA A 43 -24.85 1.06 -0.68
CA ALA A 43 -25.67 1.72 0.33
C ALA A 43 -26.27 3.02 -0.23
N ARG A 44 -27.52 3.34 0.13
CA ARG A 44 -28.17 4.58 -0.31
C ARG A 44 -27.50 5.83 0.27
N LEU A 45 -27.01 5.74 1.50
CA LEU A 45 -26.26 6.82 2.14
C LEU A 45 -24.76 6.63 1.90
N SER A 46 -24.13 7.66 1.33
CA SER A 46 -22.67 7.69 1.19
C SER A 46 -21.98 7.63 2.56
N ARG A 47 -20.73 7.11 2.59
CA ARG A 47 -19.93 7.09 3.83
C ARG A 47 -19.71 8.50 4.40
N ARG A 48 -19.61 9.53 3.55
CA ARG A 48 -19.48 10.93 3.97
C ARG A 48 -20.73 11.40 4.71
N THR A 49 -21.91 11.19 4.12
CA THR A 49 -23.19 11.55 4.75
C THR A 49 -23.44 10.79 6.03
N GLN A 50 -23.08 9.51 6.09
CA GLN A 50 -23.15 8.72 7.33
C GLN A 50 -22.24 9.32 8.42
N ASN A 51 -21.02 9.74 8.09
CA ASN A 51 -20.11 10.37 9.05
C ASN A 51 -20.60 11.75 9.51
N ASP A 52 -21.20 12.53 8.61
CA ASP A 52 -21.78 13.83 8.96
C ASP A 52 -22.98 13.67 9.89
N LEU A 53 -23.83 12.68 9.66
CA LEU A 53 -24.91 12.31 10.58
C LEU A 53 -24.37 11.86 11.94
N ARG A 54 -23.34 10.99 11.98
CA ARG A 54 -22.70 10.58 13.24
C ARG A 54 -22.17 11.78 14.03
N LYS A 55 -21.49 12.73 13.37
CA LYS A 55 -21.00 13.95 14.01
C LYS A 55 -22.13 14.81 14.55
N ALA A 56 -23.23 14.93 13.81
CA ALA A 56 -24.38 15.69 14.25
C ALA A 56 -25.13 15.01 15.42
N CYS A 57 -25.25 13.68 15.42
CA CYS A 57 -25.75 12.89 16.54
C CYS A 57 -24.93 13.16 17.82
N ILE A 58 -23.60 13.09 17.73
CA ILE A 58 -22.69 13.40 18.85
C ILE A 58 -22.90 14.84 19.36
N GLN A 59 -23.09 15.81 18.45
CA GLN A 59 -23.32 17.20 18.84
C GLN A 59 -24.67 17.41 19.56
N GLN A 60 -25.70 16.64 19.21
CA GLN A 60 -27.03 16.72 19.83
C GLN A 60 -27.21 15.77 21.03
N GLY A 61 -26.17 15.01 21.41
CA GLY A 61 -26.27 14.00 22.46
C GLY A 61 -27.20 12.83 22.12
N ILE A 62 -27.44 12.59 20.82
CA ILE A 62 -28.26 11.48 20.33
C ILE A 62 -27.35 10.30 20.00
N GLU A 63 -27.68 9.11 20.49
CA GLU A 63 -26.97 7.90 20.10
C GLU A 63 -27.17 7.58 18.60
N PRO A 64 -26.10 7.42 17.80
CA PRO A 64 -26.22 7.15 16.36
C PRO A 64 -27.00 5.85 16.03
N THR A 65 -27.00 4.89 16.94
CA THR A 65 -27.74 3.63 16.80
C THR A 65 -29.24 3.84 16.80
N THR A 66 -29.75 4.85 17.52
CA THR A 66 -31.19 5.18 17.60
C THR A 66 -31.79 5.57 16.24
N ILE A 67 -30.99 6.22 15.38
CA ILE A 67 -31.41 6.61 14.02
C ILE A 67 -31.13 5.51 12.96
N GLY A 68 -30.63 4.35 13.39
CA GLY A 68 -30.31 3.22 12.50
C GLY A 68 -28.91 3.27 11.88
N LEU A 69 -28.01 4.15 12.36
CA LEU A 69 -26.61 4.11 11.92
C LEU A 69 -25.84 2.99 12.65
N LEU A 70 -24.90 2.38 11.93
CA LEU A 70 -24.02 1.39 12.53
C LEU A 70 -23.08 2.02 13.56
N PRO A 71 -22.81 1.30 14.66
CA PRO A 71 -21.85 1.74 15.66
C PRO A 71 -20.46 1.96 15.03
N PRO A 72 -19.66 2.89 15.56
CA PRO A 72 -18.31 3.11 15.07
C PRO A 72 -17.48 1.83 15.19
N THR A 73 -16.77 1.48 14.13
CA THR A 73 -15.83 0.34 14.17
C THR A 73 -14.67 0.69 15.10
N PRO A 74 -14.22 -0.25 15.96
CA PRO A 74 -13.06 -0.02 16.81
C PRO A 74 -11.82 0.30 15.96
N PRO A 75 -10.94 1.20 16.43
CA PRO A 75 -9.71 1.52 15.70
C PRO A 75 -8.87 0.26 15.56
N LYS A 76 -8.37 0.01 14.34
CA LYS A 76 -7.43 -1.09 14.10
C LYS A 76 -6.14 -0.81 14.87
N PRO A 77 -5.50 -1.82 15.48
CA PRO A 77 -4.21 -1.62 16.13
C PRO A 77 -3.19 -1.13 15.10
N LEU A 78 -2.34 -0.20 15.52
CA LEU A 78 -1.21 0.28 14.73
C LEU A 78 -0.28 -0.91 14.46
N ARG A 79 -0.27 -1.38 13.21
CA ARG A 79 0.69 -2.41 12.79
C ARG A 79 2.01 -1.73 12.48
N TYR A 80 3.01 -1.94 13.33
CA TYR A 80 4.38 -1.61 12.97
C TYR A 80 4.84 -2.60 11.90
N LYS A 81 4.94 -2.14 10.66
CA LYS A 81 5.55 -2.92 9.59
C LYS A 81 7.05 -2.61 9.57
N PRO A 82 7.94 -3.61 9.55
CA PRO A 82 9.36 -3.35 9.38
C PRO A 82 9.58 -2.64 8.04
N ASN A 83 10.55 -1.72 8.02
CA ASN A 83 10.91 -1.01 6.80
C ASN A 83 11.43 -2.01 5.76
N LYS A 84 10.99 -1.87 4.50
CA LYS A 84 11.44 -2.69 3.38
C LYS A 84 12.93 -2.48 3.06
N LEU A 85 13.53 -1.41 3.62
CA LEU A 85 14.88 -0.92 3.34
C LEU A 85 15.05 -0.51 1.88
N GLU A 86 16.06 0.32 1.61
CA GLU A 86 16.37 0.72 0.24
C GLU A 86 17.01 -0.44 -0.55
N LYS A 87 17.00 -0.35 -1.89
CA LYS A 87 17.60 -1.39 -2.74
C LYS A 87 19.07 -1.62 -2.39
N HIS A 88 19.80 -0.55 -2.11
CA HIS A 88 21.23 -0.61 -1.85
C HIS A 88 21.56 -1.27 -0.49
N GLU A 89 20.67 -1.13 0.50
CA GLU A 89 20.77 -1.79 1.80
C GLU A 89 20.47 -3.28 1.67
N ARG A 90 19.41 -3.62 0.91
CA ARG A 90 19.04 -5.02 0.63
C ARG A 90 20.14 -5.81 -0.08
N THR A 91 20.83 -5.19 -1.04
CA THR A 91 21.87 -5.86 -1.85
C THR A 91 23.29 -5.66 -1.31
N ARG A 92 23.45 -5.05 -0.11
CA ARG A 92 24.78 -4.76 0.44
C ARG A 92 25.60 -6.04 0.66
N ALA A 93 24.98 -7.07 1.23
CA ALA A 93 25.64 -8.35 1.52
C ALA A 93 26.11 -9.06 0.24
N GLU A 94 25.25 -9.11 -0.79
CA GLU A 94 25.60 -9.70 -2.10
C GLU A 94 26.76 -8.95 -2.75
N ARG A 95 26.75 -7.62 -2.71
CA ARG A 95 27.85 -6.79 -3.24
C ARG A 95 29.16 -7.06 -2.50
N GLN A 96 29.15 -7.09 -1.17
CA GLN A 96 30.35 -7.44 -0.39
C GLN A 96 30.89 -8.82 -0.74
N ALA A 97 30.01 -9.84 -0.86
CA ALA A 97 30.42 -11.18 -1.25
C ALA A 97 31.04 -11.23 -2.66
N SER A 98 30.48 -10.47 -3.61
CA SER A 98 31.02 -10.40 -4.97
C SER A 98 32.40 -9.74 -5.02
N ILE A 99 32.59 -8.66 -4.26
CA ILE A 99 33.88 -7.97 -4.13
C ILE A 99 34.92 -8.91 -3.54
N GLN A 100 34.58 -9.60 -2.46
CA GLN A 100 35.50 -10.54 -1.79
C GLN A 100 35.97 -11.66 -2.75
N ARG A 101 35.04 -12.28 -3.48
CA ARG A 101 35.39 -13.32 -4.49
C ARG A 101 36.28 -12.78 -5.60
N ASN A 102 36.07 -11.55 -6.03
CA ASN A 102 36.91 -10.93 -7.07
C ASN A 102 38.31 -10.62 -6.54
N MET A 103 38.43 -10.21 -5.27
CA MET A 103 39.72 -10.00 -4.62
C MET A 103 40.51 -11.31 -4.49
N GLU A 104 39.84 -12.41 -4.16
CA GLU A 104 40.44 -13.74 -4.08
C GLU A 104 40.96 -14.24 -5.43
N LYS A 105 40.22 -13.98 -6.52
CA LYS A 105 40.62 -14.36 -7.90
C LYS A 105 41.62 -13.41 -8.55
N MET A 106 41.89 -12.26 -7.92
CA MET A 106 42.75 -11.23 -8.49
C MET A 106 44.15 -11.74 -8.86
N PRO A 107 44.87 -12.53 -8.04
CA PRO A 107 46.21 -12.98 -8.37
C PRO A 107 46.27 -13.83 -9.63
N GLU A 108 45.31 -14.75 -9.79
CA GLU A 108 45.19 -15.62 -10.98
C GLU A 108 44.90 -14.80 -12.24
N THR A 109 43.97 -13.85 -12.14
CA THR A 109 43.65 -12.97 -13.28
C THR A 109 44.83 -12.09 -13.69
N ILE A 110 45.64 -11.62 -12.73
CA ILE A 110 46.88 -10.88 -13.01
C ILE A 110 47.91 -11.77 -13.70
N GLN A 111 48.08 -13.03 -13.26
CA GLN A 111 49.01 -13.97 -13.89
C GLN A 111 48.59 -14.28 -15.33
N ALA A 112 47.32 -14.62 -15.56
CA ALA A 112 46.78 -14.85 -16.90
C ALA A 112 46.98 -13.63 -17.82
N TRP A 113 46.73 -12.42 -17.33
CA TRP A 113 46.95 -11.20 -18.09
C TRP A 113 48.43 -10.99 -18.47
N LYS A 114 49.37 -11.27 -17.55
CA LYS A 114 50.81 -11.19 -17.82
C LYS A 114 51.24 -12.21 -18.90
N GLU A 115 50.76 -13.45 -18.79
CA GLU A 115 51.07 -14.51 -19.75
C GLU A 115 50.54 -14.18 -21.14
N ASP A 116 49.32 -13.67 -21.25
CA ASP A 116 48.74 -13.30 -22.53
C ASP A 116 49.48 -12.12 -23.16
N LYS A 117 49.93 -11.14 -22.37
CA LYS A 117 50.80 -10.06 -22.87
C LYS A 117 52.13 -10.58 -23.41
N LEU A 118 52.75 -11.56 -22.74
CA LEU A 118 53.98 -12.19 -23.23
C LEU A 118 53.75 -12.96 -24.54
N LYS A 119 52.62 -13.68 -24.66
CA LYS A 119 52.24 -14.37 -25.91
C LYS A 119 52.01 -13.39 -27.05
N GLU A 120 51.35 -12.26 -26.81
CA GLU A 120 51.17 -11.20 -27.82
C GLU A 120 52.51 -10.62 -28.30
N LEU A 121 53.44 -10.33 -27.38
CA LEU A 121 54.78 -9.85 -27.73
C LEU A 121 55.58 -10.89 -28.53
N ALA A 122 55.46 -12.18 -28.19
CA ALA A 122 56.13 -13.26 -28.93
C ALA A 122 55.61 -13.38 -30.38
N LYS A 123 54.30 -13.21 -30.60
CA LYS A 123 53.70 -13.17 -31.94
C LYS A 123 54.20 -11.99 -32.79
N GLN A 124 54.52 -10.86 -32.17
CA GLN A 124 55.06 -9.68 -32.88
C GLN A 124 56.56 -9.81 -33.20
N LYS A 125 57.31 -10.64 -32.46
CA LYS A 125 58.75 -10.89 -32.68
C LYS A 125 59.05 -11.94 -33.76
N THR A 126 58.10 -12.31 -34.61
CA THR A 126 58.38 -13.19 -35.75
C THR A 126 59.33 -12.47 -36.71
N SER A 127 60.60 -12.84 -36.65
CA SER A 127 61.67 -12.40 -37.54
C SER A 127 61.31 -12.78 -38.97
N MET A 128 61.24 -11.81 -39.88
CA MET A 128 61.46 -12.14 -41.29
C MET A 128 62.85 -12.78 -41.41
N PRO A 129 62.99 -13.89 -42.15
CA PRO A 129 64.30 -14.43 -42.46
C PRO A 129 65.00 -13.43 -43.39
N PHE A 130 66.10 -12.84 -42.91
CA PHE A 130 67.13 -12.31 -43.80
C PHE A 130 68.02 -13.47 -44.24
#